data_AF-A0AAV8YPD4-F1
#
_entry.id   AF-A0AAV8YPD4-F1
#
_cell.length_a   1.000
_cell.length_b   1.000
_cell.length_c   1.000
_cell.angle_alpha   90.00
_cell.angle_beta   90.00
_cell.angle_gamma   90.00
#
_symmetry.space_group_name_H-M   'P 1'
#
loop_
_entity.id
_entity.type
_entity.pdbx_description
1 polymer ?
#
loop_
_entity_poly.entity_id
_entity_poly.type
_entity_poly.pdbx_seq_one_letter_code
_entity_poly.pdbx_strand_id
1 'polypeptide(L)'
;MEFQLSSNDGKNLSMEEKKQLEELVQAHSVVFEKTINMADASDFISDFHNIKGVLETTQLLKLFKHGVFANKLLKQQWFFHETFANVSAEEVVNELLPEVSYSIKHKLLKKLSVVLPEDKVDHVFDLTVNRYGLFIATVIITGCSSTKIESVFRNNQVNLRSRQLKIIYHKEPNLIKVYLHSHKNTRVQIFDKHFLTYIAQKDPSFFWELIETHIATNYHFKVGRKTTKQLIDVKKYDIVKYPDKYIKYLRHETLVRSLIKQGNFREFYYNIFPRDIEVLDNNGMHATCNQFLKYYPKHDQYHIFSQTFSAIFHEDIRSNIGCLDDYFLEIINDEEEKESLTEIKYKESTDDKYIKYFKTEKCFNLVKEKNSSYFICTRQKNTHMFISKIVCLKQGLRIIGKEHKHRIFY
;
A
#
# COMPACT_ATOMS: atom_id res chain seq x y z
N MET A 1 56.58 -25.74 23.93
CA MET A 1 55.41 -25.04 24.52
C MET A 1 54.19 -25.86 24.15
N GLU A 2 53.91 -26.86 24.96
CA GLU A 2 52.66 -27.62 24.90
C GLU A 2 51.56 -26.79 25.55
N PHE A 3 50.48 -26.56 24.82
CA PHE A 3 49.19 -26.22 25.42
C PHE A 3 48.26 -27.40 25.15
N GLN A 4 48.10 -28.25 26.17
CA GLN A 4 46.96 -29.13 26.29
C GLN A 4 45.72 -28.25 26.55
N LEU A 5 44.67 -28.43 25.76
CA LEU A 5 43.31 -28.07 26.15
C LEU A 5 42.45 -29.32 26.09
N SER A 6 41.81 -29.53 27.22
CA SER A 6 41.15 -30.73 27.69
C SER A 6 39.95 -31.15 26.85
N SER A 7 39.85 -32.46 26.67
CA SER A 7 38.60 -33.21 26.50
C SER A 7 37.55 -32.73 27.49
N ASN A 8 36.43 -32.22 26.99
CA ASN A 8 35.28 -31.93 27.82
C ASN A 8 34.50 -33.24 28.00
N ASP A 9 34.41 -33.68 29.25
CA ASP A 9 33.84 -34.96 29.67
C ASP A 9 32.38 -35.11 29.21
N GLY A 10 32.16 -36.06 28.32
CA GLY A 10 30.87 -36.73 28.22
C GLY A 10 30.63 -37.50 29.51
N LYS A 11 30.03 -36.85 30.51
CA LYS A 11 29.51 -37.54 31.69
C LYS A 11 28.45 -38.53 31.23
N ASN A 12 28.84 -39.78 31.09
CA ASN A 12 27.91 -40.89 31.07
C ASN A 12 27.12 -40.83 32.38
N LEU A 13 25.86 -40.44 32.29
CA LEU A 13 24.90 -40.55 33.38
C LEU A 13 25.02 -41.95 33.98
N SER A 14 25.20 -42.00 35.30
CA SER A 14 25.23 -43.25 36.02
C SER A 14 23.94 -44.02 35.78
N MET A 15 23.99 -45.35 35.87
CA MET A 15 22.82 -46.20 35.66
C MET A 15 21.65 -45.79 36.59
N GLU A 16 21.97 -45.26 37.77
CA GLU A 16 21.01 -44.73 38.74
C GLU A 16 20.38 -43.41 38.28
N GLU A 17 21.15 -42.48 37.70
CA GLU A 17 20.61 -41.22 37.16
C GLU A 17 19.74 -41.46 35.92
N LYS A 18 20.09 -42.43 35.07
CA LYS A 18 19.24 -42.84 33.93
C LYS A 18 17.93 -43.46 34.42
N LYS A 19 17.99 -44.31 35.43
CA LYS A 19 16.82 -44.94 36.05
C LYS A 19 15.92 -43.91 36.74
N GLN A 20 16.50 -42.91 37.41
CA GLN A 20 15.75 -41.79 37.99
C GLN A 20 15.09 -40.91 36.92
N LEU A 21 15.76 -40.68 35.78
CA LEU A 21 15.18 -39.96 34.66
C LEU A 21 14.02 -40.75 34.02
N GLU A 22 14.18 -42.07 33.85
CA GLU A 22 13.13 -42.96 33.36
C GLU A 22 11.94 -43.02 34.32
N GLU A 23 12.18 -43.15 35.64
CA GLU A 23 11.14 -43.14 36.67
C GLU A 23 10.43 -41.78 36.74
N LEU A 24 11.15 -40.65 36.58
CA LEU A 24 10.55 -39.31 36.45
C LEU A 24 9.70 -39.20 35.19
N VAL A 25 10.18 -39.69 34.05
CA VAL A 25 9.40 -39.68 32.79
C VAL A 25 8.17 -40.58 32.89
N GLN A 26 8.25 -41.71 33.57
CA GLN A 26 7.12 -42.62 33.80
C GLN A 26 6.12 -42.05 34.81
N ALA A 27 6.60 -41.44 35.90
CA ALA A 27 5.77 -40.73 36.86
C ALA A 27 5.08 -39.53 36.19
N HIS A 28 5.81 -38.76 35.37
CA HIS A 28 5.23 -37.68 34.58
C HIS A 28 4.30 -38.18 33.49
N SER A 29 4.47 -39.38 32.93
CA SER A 29 3.54 -40.01 31.97
C SER A 29 2.23 -40.45 32.64
N VAL A 30 2.29 -40.92 33.89
CA VAL A 30 1.10 -41.27 34.69
C VAL A 30 0.37 -40.01 35.17
N VAL A 31 1.13 -38.95 35.52
CA VAL A 31 0.59 -37.61 35.73
C VAL A 31 0.05 -37.04 34.42
N PHE A 32 0.67 -37.31 33.27
CA PHE A 32 0.23 -36.88 31.94
C PHE A 32 -1.19 -37.40 31.65
N GLU A 33 -1.45 -38.68 31.89
CA GLU A 33 -2.79 -39.26 31.71
C GLU A 33 -3.83 -38.76 32.73
N LYS A 34 -3.43 -38.50 33.99
CA LYS A 34 -4.34 -37.98 35.02
C LYS A 34 -4.64 -36.47 34.89
N THR A 35 -3.68 -35.67 34.44
CA THR A 35 -3.79 -34.20 34.34
C THR A 35 -4.47 -33.74 33.05
N ILE A 36 -4.58 -34.62 32.04
CA ILE A 36 -5.39 -34.40 30.84
C ILE A 36 -6.88 -34.13 31.17
N ASN A 37 -7.34 -34.51 32.37
CA ASN A 37 -8.70 -34.24 32.86
C ASN A 37 -8.86 -32.98 33.72
N MET A 38 -7.81 -32.17 33.95
CA MET A 38 -7.93 -30.94 34.76
C MET A 38 -7.33 -29.70 34.08
N ALA A 39 -7.89 -28.55 34.45
CA ALA A 39 -7.94 -27.33 33.65
C ALA A 39 -6.63 -26.51 33.56
N ASP A 40 -5.54 -26.87 34.21
CA ASP A 40 -4.38 -25.98 34.31
C ASP A 40 -3.16 -26.45 33.51
N ALA A 41 -3.18 -26.11 32.22
CA ALA A 41 -1.97 -26.11 31.38
C ALA A 41 -0.88 -25.14 31.89
N SER A 42 -1.22 -24.26 32.84
CA SER A 42 -0.31 -23.37 33.58
C SER A 42 0.71 -24.17 34.38
N ASP A 43 0.23 -25.11 35.19
CA ASP A 43 1.04 -25.85 36.16
C ASP A 43 1.95 -26.85 35.44
N PHE A 44 1.45 -27.47 34.37
CA PHE A 44 2.27 -28.31 33.51
C PHE A 44 3.43 -27.53 32.85
N ILE A 45 3.19 -26.30 32.38
CA ILE A 45 4.24 -25.47 31.76
C ILE A 45 5.29 -25.08 32.81
N SER A 46 4.87 -24.81 34.05
CA SER A 46 5.76 -24.54 35.19
C SER A 46 6.63 -25.75 35.53
N ASP A 47 6.04 -26.94 35.65
CA ASP A 47 6.77 -28.16 35.96
C ASP A 47 7.74 -28.56 34.84
N PHE A 48 7.34 -28.36 33.59
CA PHE A 48 8.20 -28.62 32.43
C PHE A 48 9.38 -27.65 32.36
N HIS A 49 9.20 -26.39 32.78
CA HIS A 49 10.29 -25.42 32.83
C HIS A 49 11.38 -25.81 33.84
N ASN A 50 11.05 -26.61 34.86
CA ASN A 50 12.01 -27.11 35.85
C ASN A 50 12.78 -28.35 35.36
N ILE A 51 12.31 -29.03 34.30
CA ILE A 51 12.98 -30.18 33.69
C ILE A 51 13.84 -29.68 32.52
N LYS A 52 15.01 -29.11 32.84
CA LYS A 52 16.04 -28.82 31.83
C LYS A 52 16.65 -30.13 31.33
N GLY A 53 16.09 -30.69 30.27
CA GLY A 53 16.60 -31.91 29.63
C GLY A 53 16.29 -31.94 28.13
N VAL A 54 17.20 -32.55 27.36
CA VAL A 54 16.95 -32.84 25.94
C VAL A 54 15.84 -33.88 25.86
N LEU A 55 14.71 -33.53 25.25
CA LEU A 55 13.64 -34.49 25.00
C LEU A 55 14.01 -35.36 23.80
N GLU A 56 13.93 -36.67 23.99
CA GLU A 56 14.06 -37.61 22.88
C GLU A 56 12.89 -37.46 21.89
N THR A 57 13.14 -37.74 20.61
CA THR A 57 12.14 -37.66 19.51
C THR A 57 10.85 -38.41 19.85
N THR A 58 10.94 -39.57 20.50
CA THR A 58 9.80 -40.39 20.92
C THR A 58 8.91 -39.68 21.97
N GLN A 59 9.49 -38.91 22.88
CA GLN A 59 8.77 -38.13 23.88
C GLN A 59 8.09 -36.91 23.24
N LEU A 60 8.79 -36.24 22.32
CA LEU A 60 8.22 -35.15 21.52
C LEU A 60 6.98 -35.59 20.73
N LEU A 61 7.03 -36.78 20.14
CA LEU A 61 5.91 -37.34 19.40
C LEU A 61 4.68 -37.57 20.28
N LYS A 62 4.86 -38.06 21.51
CA LYS A 62 3.76 -38.18 22.47
C LYS A 62 3.12 -36.82 22.76
N LEU A 63 3.93 -35.78 22.97
CA LEU A 63 3.44 -34.42 23.20
C LEU A 63 2.64 -33.86 22.02
N PHE A 64 3.10 -34.12 20.78
CA PHE A 64 2.45 -33.59 19.58
C PHE A 64 1.19 -34.36 19.16
N LYS A 65 0.98 -35.60 19.62
CA LYS A 65 -0.26 -36.37 19.40
C LYS A 65 -1.48 -35.74 20.09
N HIS A 66 -1.28 -34.98 21.17
CA HIS A 66 -2.35 -34.26 21.87
C HIS A 66 -2.53 -32.84 21.30
N GLY A 67 -3.39 -32.69 20.29
CA GLY A 67 -3.48 -31.47 19.46
C GLY A 67 -3.74 -30.15 20.20
N VAL A 68 -4.44 -30.15 21.35
CA VAL A 68 -4.68 -28.93 22.15
C VAL A 68 -3.39 -28.49 22.85
N PHE A 69 -2.67 -29.46 23.43
CA PHE A 69 -1.45 -29.22 24.18
C PHE A 69 -0.29 -28.82 23.25
N ALA A 70 -0.14 -29.53 22.13
CA ALA A 70 0.78 -29.19 21.04
C ALA A 70 0.67 -27.72 20.63
N ASN A 71 -0.55 -27.20 20.46
CA ASN A 71 -0.75 -25.80 20.06
C ASN A 71 -0.34 -24.78 21.13
N LYS A 72 -0.39 -25.12 22.42
CA LYS A 72 0.11 -24.26 23.50
C LYS A 72 1.63 -24.28 23.55
N LEU A 73 2.24 -25.45 23.46
CA LEU A 73 3.71 -25.62 23.40
C LEU A 73 4.33 -24.90 22.21
N LEU A 74 3.77 -25.08 21.00
CA LEU A 74 4.28 -24.45 19.77
C LEU A 74 4.27 -22.91 19.83
N LYS A 75 3.59 -22.28 20.80
CA LYS A 75 3.67 -20.83 21.02
C LYS A 75 4.91 -20.42 21.80
N GLN A 76 5.40 -21.27 22.69
CA GLN A 76 6.51 -20.99 23.60
C GLN A 76 7.85 -21.06 22.89
N GLN A 77 8.63 -19.98 22.92
CA GLN A 77 9.91 -19.92 22.21
C GLN A 77 11.02 -20.70 22.95
N TRP A 78 11.04 -20.64 24.28
CA TRP A 78 12.01 -21.37 25.12
C TRP A 78 11.99 -22.87 24.84
N PHE A 79 10.79 -23.44 24.63
CA PHE A 79 10.62 -24.86 24.32
C PHE A 79 11.43 -25.27 23.09
N PHE A 80 11.43 -24.44 22.04
CA PHE A 80 12.19 -24.77 20.84
C PHE A 80 13.69 -24.65 21.04
N HIS A 81 14.15 -23.66 21.82
CA HIS A 81 15.57 -23.49 22.11
C HIS A 81 16.11 -24.70 22.88
N GLU A 82 15.42 -25.15 23.91
CA GLU A 82 15.89 -26.28 24.73
C GLU A 82 15.74 -27.61 23.99
N THR A 83 14.61 -27.82 23.33
CA THR A 83 14.29 -29.11 22.74
C THR A 83 15.08 -29.37 21.46
N PHE A 84 15.29 -28.36 20.61
CA PHE A 84 15.91 -28.54 19.29
C PHE A 84 17.36 -28.04 19.22
N ALA A 85 17.96 -27.64 20.35
CA ALA A 85 19.38 -27.26 20.37
C ALA A 85 20.29 -28.40 19.86
N ASN A 86 20.02 -29.63 20.30
CA ASN A 86 20.87 -30.79 20.05
C ASN A 86 20.28 -31.80 19.06
N VAL A 87 19.05 -31.59 18.61
CA VAL A 87 18.41 -32.45 17.61
C VAL A 87 18.99 -32.12 16.23
N SER A 88 19.36 -33.15 15.48
CA SER A 88 19.86 -33.02 14.10
C SER A 88 18.75 -32.63 13.13
N ALA A 89 19.11 -32.06 11.99
CA ALA A 89 18.12 -31.71 10.97
C ALA A 89 17.41 -32.95 10.41
N GLU A 90 18.12 -34.07 10.33
CA GLU A 90 17.66 -35.38 9.90
C GLU A 90 16.60 -35.94 10.84
N GLU A 91 16.85 -35.96 12.15
CA GLU A 91 15.87 -36.41 13.14
C GLU A 91 14.60 -35.56 13.06
N VAL A 92 14.73 -34.24 12.93
CA VAL A 92 13.57 -33.35 12.77
C VAL A 92 12.78 -33.72 11.52
N VAL A 93 13.41 -33.79 10.35
CA VAL A 93 12.69 -33.90 9.07
C VAL A 93 12.25 -35.33 8.77
N ASN A 94 13.06 -36.32 9.15
CA ASN A 94 12.86 -37.71 8.76
C ASN A 94 12.19 -38.59 9.81
N GLU A 95 12.23 -38.19 11.08
CA GLU A 95 11.64 -38.96 12.19
C GLU A 95 10.47 -38.19 12.82
N LEU A 96 10.67 -36.92 13.18
CA LEU A 96 9.65 -36.13 13.89
C LEU A 96 8.53 -35.66 12.95
N LEU A 97 8.88 -35.00 11.84
CA LEU A 97 7.88 -34.44 10.94
C LEU A 97 6.89 -35.48 10.41
N PRO A 98 7.27 -36.67 9.90
CA PRO A 98 6.33 -37.60 9.28
C PRO A 98 5.13 -37.95 10.16
N GLU A 99 5.38 -38.10 11.46
CA GLU A 99 4.45 -38.54 12.49
C GLU A 99 3.49 -37.46 12.98
N VAL A 100 3.71 -36.19 12.62
CA VAL A 100 2.84 -35.08 13.04
C VAL A 100 1.90 -34.62 11.91
N SER A 101 0.75 -34.08 12.30
CA SER A 101 -0.23 -33.54 11.35
C SER A 101 0.35 -32.38 10.54
N TYR A 102 -0.17 -32.16 9.33
CA TYR A 102 0.27 -31.10 8.42
C TYR A 102 0.27 -29.69 9.06
N SER A 103 -0.75 -29.38 9.86
CA SER A 103 -0.84 -28.10 10.58
C SER A 103 0.28 -27.93 11.61
N ILE A 104 0.64 -29.01 12.29
CA ILE A 104 1.76 -29.02 13.25
C ILE A 104 3.09 -28.91 12.49
N LYS A 105 3.29 -29.64 11.38
CA LYS A 105 4.48 -29.52 10.51
C LYS A 105 4.76 -28.06 10.18
N HIS A 106 3.76 -27.36 9.64
CA HIS A 106 3.86 -25.93 9.27
C HIS A 106 4.25 -25.02 10.44
N LYS A 107 3.62 -25.21 11.61
CA LYS A 107 3.90 -24.41 12.80
C LYS A 107 5.30 -24.67 13.36
N LEU A 108 5.69 -25.94 13.41
CA LEU A 108 6.98 -26.39 13.91
C LEU A 108 8.10 -25.84 13.03
N LEU A 109 8.04 -26.09 11.72
CA LEU A 109 8.95 -25.55 10.72
C LEU A 109 9.09 -24.02 10.83
N LYS A 110 7.97 -23.30 10.88
CA LYS A 110 7.98 -21.84 11.03
C LYS A 110 8.70 -21.38 12.30
N LYS A 111 8.56 -22.10 13.41
CA LYS A 111 9.21 -21.76 14.68
C LYS A 111 10.69 -22.09 14.67
N LEU A 112 11.08 -23.21 14.07
CA LEU A 112 12.48 -23.57 13.88
C LEU A 112 13.23 -22.50 13.08
N SER A 113 12.60 -21.92 12.05
CA SER A 113 13.21 -20.84 11.25
C SER A 113 13.57 -19.57 12.03
N VAL A 114 13.07 -19.41 13.27
CA VAL A 114 13.33 -18.26 14.13
C VAL A 114 14.34 -18.59 15.23
N VAL A 115 14.44 -19.87 15.60
CA VAL A 115 15.11 -20.32 16.83
C VAL A 115 16.45 -21.00 16.54
N LEU A 116 16.54 -21.74 15.43
CA LEU A 116 17.75 -22.45 15.05
C LEU A 116 18.75 -21.52 14.34
N PRO A 117 20.06 -21.82 14.44
CA PRO A 117 21.08 -21.10 13.69
C PRO A 117 20.94 -21.38 12.18
N GLU A 118 21.42 -20.44 11.35
CA GLU A 118 21.14 -20.41 9.91
C GLU A 118 21.64 -21.66 9.17
N ASP A 119 22.79 -22.20 9.56
CA ASP A 119 23.39 -23.42 9.03
C ASP A 119 22.48 -24.64 9.24
N LYS A 120 21.91 -24.78 10.45
CA LYS A 120 20.94 -25.83 10.74
C LYS A 120 19.62 -25.61 9.99
N VAL A 121 19.14 -24.37 9.89
CA VAL A 121 17.90 -24.06 9.15
C VAL A 121 18.06 -24.37 7.66
N ASP A 122 19.21 -24.07 7.08
CA ASP A 122 19.54 -24.42 5.69
C ASP A 122 19.48 -25.92 5.46
N HIS A 123 20.04 -26.72 6.38
CA HIS A 123 19.99 -28.16 6.28
C HIS A 123 18.57 -28.72 6.43
N VAL A 124 17.80 -28.20 7.40
CA VAL A 124 16.37 -28.53 7.54
C VAL A 124 15.60 -28.17 6.27
N PHE A 125 15.93 -27.04 5.63
CA PHE A 125 15.31 -26.64 4.37
C PHE A 125 15.58 -27.65 3.26
N ASP A 126 16.84 -28.02 3.03
CA ASP A 126 17.21 -28.96 1.97
C ASP A 126 16.53 -30.33 2.17
N LEU A 127 16.57 -30.86 3.39
CA LEU A 127 15.88 -32.12 3.72
C LEU A 127 14.36 -32.01 3.53
N THR A 128 13.77 -30.87 3.91
CA THR A 128 12.33 -30.63 3.74
C THR A 128 11.95 -30.54 2.27
N VAL A 129 12.75 -29.87 1.42
CA VAL A 129 12.55 -29.83 -0.03
C VAL A 129 12.58 -31.24 -0.61
N ASN A 130 13.59 -32.03 -0.24
CA ASN A 130 13.77 -33.38 -0.76
C ASN A 130 12.61 -34.31 -0.37
N ARG A 131 12.10 -34.22 0.86
CA ARG A 131 11.06 -35.12 1.37
C ARG A 131 9.63 -34.68 1.07
N TYR A 132 9.36 -33.39 1.19
CA TYR A 132 8.00 -32.83 1.19
C TYR A 132 7.75 -31.84 0.06
N GLY A 133 8.78 -31.50 -0.72
CA GLY A 133 8.70 -30.54 -1.80
C GLY A 133 8.84 -29.08 -1.34
N LEU A 134 9.14 -28.23 -2.32
CA LEU A 134 9.41 -26.82 -2.11
C LEU A 134 8.29 -26.08 -1.38
N PHE A 135 7.02 -26.42 -1.68
CA PHE A 135 5.86 -25.74 -1.10
C PHE A 135 5.88 -25.73 0.44
N ILE A 136 6.20 -26.87 1.07
CA ILE A 136 6.30 -26.96 2.53
C ILE A 136 7.57 -26.28 3.03
N ALA A 137 8.70 -26.45 2.33
CA ALA A 137 9.97 -25.82 2.69
C ALA A 137 9.93 -24.29 2.64
N THR A 138 9.09 -23.67 1.79
CA THR A 138 8.95 -22.21 1.72
C THR A 138 8.59 -21.56 3.06
N VAL A 139 8.04 -22.31 4.01
CA VAL A 139 7.67 -21.81 5.34
C VAL A 139 8.89 -21.41 6.16
N ILE A 140 10.04 -22.04 5.94
CA ILE A 140 11.27 -21.82 6.74
C ILE A 140 12.31 -20.97 6.03
N ILE A 141 12.10 -20.66 4.75
CA ILE A 141 13.04 -19.89 3.92
C ILE A 141 13.50 -18.58 4.57
N THR A 142 12.67 -17.96 5.42
CA THR A 142 13.03 -16.71 6.10
C THR A 142 14.11 -16.86 7.16
N GLY A 143 14.36 -18.07 7.64
CA GLY A 143 15.43 -18.39 8.59
C GLY A 143 16.71 -18.93 7.95
N CYS A 144 16.66 -19.27 6.66
CA CYS A 144 17.81 -19.72 5.89
C CYS A 144 18.85 -18.61 5.74
N SER A 145 20.10 -18.98 5.50
CA SER A 145 21.18 -18.03 5.16
C SER A 145 20.86 -17.24 3.89
N SER A 146 21.47 -16.05 3.75
CA SER A 146 21.27 -15.23 2.55
C SER A 146 21.66 -15.96 1.27
N THR A 147 22.77 -16.70 1.30
CA THR A 147 23.26 -17.49 0.16
C THR A 147 22.28 -18.61 -0.21
N LYS A 148 21.69 -19.28 0.79
CA LYS A 148 20.65 -20.28 0.56
C LYS A 148 19.39 -19.64 -0.04
N ILE A 149 18.89 -18.56 0.54
CA ILE A 149 17.71 -17.83 0.01
C ILE A 149 17.95 -17.43 -1.45
N GLU A 150 19.11 -16.87 -1.74
CA GLU A 150 19.50 -16.47 -3.09
C GLU A 150 19.48 -17.65 -4.06
N SER A 151 20.09 -18.78 -3.68
CA SER A 151 20.11 -20.01 -4.49
C SER A 151 18.69 -20.53 -4.76
N VAL A 152 17.81 -20.47 -3.75
CA VAL A 152 16.42 -20.90 -3.88
C VAL A 152 15.67 -19.99 -4.85
N PHE A 153 15.84 -18.68 -4.77
CA PHE A 153 15.22 -17.74 -5.72
C PHE A 153 15.71 -17.92 -7.14
N ARG A 154 17.00 -18.16 -7.36
CA ARG A 154 17.56 -18.36 -8.70
C ARG A 154 17.08 -19.67 -9.33
N ASN A 155 16.98 -20.73 -8.54
CA ASN A 155 16.72 -22.07 -9.05
C ASN A 155 15.23 -22.44 -9.04
N ASN A 156 14.38 -21.69 -8.33
CA ASN A 156 12.98 -22.04 -8.15
C ASN A 156 12.04 -20.83 -8.22
N GLN A 157 10.82 -21.06 -8.71
CA GLN A 157 9.74 -20.08 -8.62
C GLN A 157 9.02 -20.22 -7.28
N VAL A 158 9.31 -19.31 -6.36
CA VAL A 158 8.72 -19.29 -5.01
C VAL A 158 7.79 -18.10 -4.87
N ASN A 159 6.55 -18.34 -4.46
CA ASN A 159 5.61 -17.26 -4.14
C ASN A 159 5.66 -16.94 -2.64
N LEU A 160 6.24 -15.79 -2.30
CA LEU A 160 6.38 -15.34 -0.91
C LEU A 160 5.25 -14.40 -0.49
N ARG A 161 4.83 -14.54 0.76
CA ARG A 161 3.87 -13.61 1.37
C ARG A 161 4.56 -12.31 1.79
N SER A 162 3.81 -11.22 1.85
CA SER A 162 4.20 -9.92 2.39
C SER A 162 5.08 -9.98 3.65
N ARG A 163 4.70 -10.82 4.63
CA ARG A 163 5.45 -10.97 5.89
C ARG A 163 6.82 -11.60 5.68
N GLN A 164 6.94 -12.59 4.80
CA GLN A 164 8.21 -13.24 4.49
C GLN A 164 9.13 -12.27 3.76
N LEU A 165 8.59 -11.56 2.77
CA LEU A 165 9.34 -10.52 2.04
C LEU A 165 9.88 -9.43 2.98
N LYS A 166 9.11 -9.01 4.00
CA LYS A 166 9.60 -8.05 5.01
C LYS A 166 10.77 -8.60 5.82
N ILE A 167 10.72 -9.87 6.22
CA ILE A 167 11.81 -10.50 6.98
C ILE A 167 13.06 -10.61 6.11
N ILE A 168 12.91 -11.07 4.87
CA ILE A 168 14.02 -11.19 3.92
C ILE A 168 14.62 -9.82 3.60
N TYR A 169 13.78 -8.80 3.41
CA TYR A 169 14.25 -7.43 3.20
C TYR A 169 15.06 -6.90 4.39
N HIS A 170 14.63 -7.19 5.62
CA HIS A 170 15.38 -6.81 6.82
C HIS A 170 16.72 -7.54 6.94
N LYS A 171 16.77 -8.79 6.48
CA LYS A 171 17.99 -9.59 6.47
C LYS A 171 18.97 -9.05 5.43
N GLU A 172 18.52 -8.92 4.18
CA GLU A 172 19.33 -8.39 3.09
C GLU A 172 18.46 -7.83 1.95
N PRO A 173 18.42 -6.50 1.74
CA PRO A 173 17.58 -5.87 0.72
C PRO A 173 17.82 -6.37 -0.70
N ASN A 174 19.06 -6.73 -1.05
CA ASN A 174 19.43 -7.21 -2.38
C ASN A 174 18.73 -8.53 -2.76
N LEU A 175 18.35 -9.35 -1.77
CA LEU A 175 17.59 -10.58 -2.02
C LEU A 175 16.22 -10.30 -2.66
N ILE A 176 15.62 -9.13 -2.40
CA ILE A 176 14.37 -8.72 -3.04
C ILE A 176 14.56 -8.45 -4.54
N LYS A 177 15.73 -7.95 -4.95
CA LYS A 177 16.08 -7.78 -6.37
C LYS A 177 16.28 -9.12 -7.05
N VAL A 178 16.97 -10.06 -6.40
CA VAL A 178 17.12 -11.43 -6.90
C VAL A 178 15.75 -12.11 -7.04
N TYR A 179 14.89 -11.93 -6.04
CA TYR A 179 13.52 -12.44 -6.05
C TYR A 179 12.71 -11.92 -7.24
N LEU A 180 12.81 -10.63 -7.55
CA LEU A 180 12.17 -10.04 -8.73
C LEU A 180 12.72 -10.60 -10.03
N HIS A 181 14.04 -10.77 -10.11
CA HIS A 181 14.70 -11.27 -11.30
C HIS A 181 14.20 -12.68 -11.66
N SER A 182 14.02 -13.56 -10.65
CA SER A 182 13.51 -14.91 -10.89
C SER A 182 12.04 -14.96 -11.34
N HIS A 183 11.29 -13.87 -11.15
CA HIS A 183 9.89 -13.73 -11.59
C HIS A 183 9.72 -12.80 -12.79
N LYS A 184 10.81 -12.40 -13.47
CA LYS A 184 10.78 -11.44 -14.58
C LYS A 184 9.89 -11.88 -15.76
N ASN A 185 9.77 -13.19 -15.98
CA ASN A 185 8.95 -13.76 -17.05
C ASN A 185 7.48 -13.96 -16.66
N THR A 186 7.13 -13.74 -15.39
CA THR A 186 5.80 -13.97 -14.87
C THR A 186 4.96 -12.71 -15.08
N ARG A 187 3.85 -12.81 -15.82
CA ARG A 187 2.89 -11.68 -16.01
C ARG A 187 2.09 -11.35 -14.74
N VAL A 188 2.39 -12.00 -13.63
CA VAL A 188 1.65 -11.90 -12.37
C VAL A 188 2.29 -10.84 -11.49
N GLN A 189 1.44 -10.11 -10.76
CA GLN A 189 1.88 -9.16 -9.75
C GLN A 189 2.68 -9.87 -8.65
N ILE A 190 3.99 -9.60 -8.59
CA ILE A 190 4.92 -10.25 -7.66
C ILE A 190 4.75 -9.74 -6.23
N PHE A 191 4.52 -8.45 -6.06
CA PHE A 191 4.39 -7.82 -4.75
C PHE A 191 2.98 -7.34 -4.46
N ASP A 192 2.48 -7.68 -3.29
CA ASP A 192 1.23 -7.11 -2.80
C ASP A 192 1.40 -5.65 -2.32
N LYS A 193 0.24 -4.99 -2.15
CA LYS A 193 0.13 -3.62 -1.65
C LYS A 193 0.81 -3.43 -0.28
N HIS A 194 0.76 -4.42 0.59
CA HIS A 194 1.23 -4.31 1.97
C HIS A 194 2.76 -4.30 2.05
N PHE A 195 3.43 -5.04 1.16
CA PHE A 195 4.88 -5.03 1.05
C PHE A 195 5.36 -3.72 0.40
N LEU A 196 4.77 -3.31 -0.71
CA LEU A 196 5.14 -2.05 -1.38
C LEU A 196 4.91 -0.82 -0.49
N THR A 197 3.81 -0.78 0.25
CA THR A 197 3.57 0.30 1.24
C THR A 197 4.63 0.30 2.33
N TYR A 198 5.06 -0.88 2.78
CA TYR A 198 6.08 -1.03 3.80
C TYR A 198 7.43 -0.49 3.32
N ILE A 199 7.87 -0.90 2.13
CA ILE A 199 9.12 -0.42 1.53
C ILE A 199 9.07 1.09 1.30
N ALA A 200 7.98 1.62 0.71
CA ALA A 200 7.82 3.05 0.50
C ALA A 200 7.92 3.89 1.79
N GLN A 201 7.55 3.32 2.95
CA GLN A 201 7.64 3.99 4.25
C GLN A 201 9.01 3.89 4.91
N LYS A 202 9.73 2.79 4.69
CA LYS A 202 10.98 2.46 5.38
C LYS A 202 12.21 2.84 4.58
N ASP A 203 12.16 2.64 3.28
CA ASP A 203 13.23 2.97 2.35
C ASP A 203 12.63 3.50 1.03
N PRO A 204 12.36 4.82 0.98
CA PRO A 204 11.80 5.47 -0.20
C PRO A 204 12.72 5.37 -1.43
N SER A 205 14.04 5.32 -1.24
CA SER A 205 15.02 5.22 -2.33
C SER A 205 14.94 3.85 -2.99
N PHE A 206 14.96 2.79 -2.19
CA PHE A 206 14.80 1.43 -2.67
C PHE A 206 13.43 1.21 -3.31
N PHE A 207 12.36 1.81 -2.76
CA PHE A 207 11.03 1.79 -3.39
C PHE A 207 11.08 2.31 -4.84
N TRP A 208 11.72 3.45 -5.07
CA TRP A 208 11.82 4.01 -6.41
C TRP A 208 12.67 3.16 -7.35
N GLU A 209 13.78 2.63 -6.86
CA GLU A 209 14.61 1.69 -7.62
C GLU A 209 13.76 0.48 -8.07
N LEU A 210 12.99 -0.13 -7.18
CA LEU A 210 12.13 -1.28 -7.50
C LEU A 210 11.11 -0.95 -8.60
N ILE A 211 10.49 0.23 -8.51
CA ILE A 211 9.45 0.66 -9.43
C ILE A 211 10.02 0.95 -10.82
N GLU A 212 11.19 1.58 -10.90
CA GLU A 212 11.84 1.96 -12.15
C GLU A 212 12.43 0.74 -12.89
N THR A 213 12.95 -0.24 -12.17
CA THR A 213 13.72 -1.36 -12.74
C THR A 213 12.90 -2.62 -12.98
N HIS A 214 11.87 -2.87 -12.18
CA HIS A 214 11.31 -4.23 -12.05
C HIS A 214 9.79 -4.32 -12.05
N ILE A 215 9.06 -3.27 -11.71
CA ILE A 215 7.59 -3.32 -11.64
C ILE A 215 7.01 -2.78 -12.94
N ALA A 216 6.61 -3.71 -13.82
CA ALA A 216 5.90 -3.38 -15.06
C ALA A 216 4.68 -2.49 -14.76
N THR A 217 4.47 -1.54 -15.65
CA THR A 217 3.71 -0.28 -15.54
C THR A 217 2.23 -0.36 -15.15
N ASN A 218 1.65 -1.55 -14.97
CA ASN A 218 0.20 -1.76 -14.88
C ASN A 218 -0.35 -1.90 -13.44
N TYR A 219 0.46 -1.63 -12.41
CA TYR A 219 -0.01 -1.74 -11.04
C TYR A 219 -0.70 -0.46 -10.53
N HIS A 220 -2.01 -0.53 -10.29
CA HIS A 220 -2.78 0.54 -9.65
C HIS A 220 -2.57 0.55 -8.13
N PHE A 221 -1.55 1.27 -7.69
CA PHE A 221 -1.21 1.41 -6.27
C PHE A 221 -0.94 2.86 -5.92
N LYS A 222 -1.62 3.38 -4.91
CA LYS A 222 -1.36 4.72 -4.37
C LYS A 222 -0.97 4.64 -2.89
N VAL A 223 0.11 5.31 -2.53
CA VAL A 223 0.55 5.43 -1.14
C VAL A 223 -0.26 6.47 -0.36
N GLY A 224 -0.19 6.39 0.98
CA GLY A 224 -0.83 7.35 1.87
C GLY A 224 -0.18 8.74 1.85
N ARG A 225 -0.82 9.72 2.51
CA ARG A 225 -0.36 11.12 2.58
C ARG A 225 1.07 11.26 3.10
N LYS A 226 1.38 10.64 4.25
CA LYS A 226 2.71 10.74 4.89
C LYS A 226 3.80 10.19 3.98
N THR A 227 3.58 8.99 3.44
CA THR A 227 4.50 8.31 2.53
C THR A 227 4.68 9.06 1.21
N THR A 228 3.61 9.65 0.67
CA THR A 228 3.69 10.48 -0.55
C THR A 228 4.70 11.61 -0.36
N LYS A 229 4.68 12.31 0.79
CA LYS A 229 5.64 13.39 1.07
C LYS A 229 7.08 12.87 1.09
N GLN A 230 7.33 11.79 1.82
CA GLN A 230 8.66 11.16 1.90
C GLN A 230 9.19 10.76 0.52
N LEU A 231 8.33 10.18 -0.33
CA LEU A 231 8.70 9.79 -1.69
C LEU A 231 9.03 10.98 -2.58
N ILE A 232 8.29 12.09 -2.45
CA ILE A 232 8.55 13.34 -3.18
C ILE A 232 9.91 13.92 -2.81
N ASP A 233 10.25 13.90 -1.53
CA ASP A 233 11.51 14.48 -1.04
C ASP A 233 12.75 13.77 -1.65
N VAL A 234 12.64 12.46 -1.96
CA VAL A 234 13.74 11.68 -2.55
C VAL A 234 13.88 11.88 -4.07
N LYS A 235 12.77 12.00 -4.81
CA LYS A 235 12.76 12.01 -6.28
C LYS A 235 12.13 13.28 -6.88
N LYS A 236 12.21 14.40 -6.18
CA LYS A 236 11.53 15.66 -6.54
C LYS A 236 11.75 16.06 -8.00
N TYR A 237 13.02 16.12 -8.43
CA TYR A 237 13.40 16.53 -9.77
C TYR A 237 12.78 15.60 -10.83
N ASP A 238 12.90 14.29 -10.65
CA ASP A 238 12.38 13.30 -11.59
C ASP A 238 10.84 13.33 -11.65
N ILE A 239 10.16 13.55 -10.51
CA ILE A 239 8.69 13.66 -10.45
C ILE A 239 8.20 14.90 -11.21
N VAL A 240 8.92 16.02 -11.11
CA VAL A 240 8.57 17.26 -11.83
C VAL A 240 8.82 17.10 -13.32
N LYS A 241 9.93 16.49 -13.70
CA LYS A 241 10.37 16.36 -15.11
C LYS A 241 9.64 15.26 -15.88
N TYR A 242 9.32 14.13 -15.23
CA TYR A 242 8.71 12.95 -15.86
C TYR A 242 7.48 12.46 -15.09
N PRO A 243 6.45 13.30 -14.92
CA PRO A 243 5.36 13.05 -13.99
C PRO A 243 4.59 11.74 -14.26
N ASP A 244 4.35 11.38 -15.52
CA ASP A 244 3.57 10.19 -15.91
C ASP A 244 4.10 8.88 -15.31
N LYS A 245 5.41 8.81 -15.07
CA LYS A 245 6.05 7.63 -14.45
C LYS A 245 5.64 7.48 -12.98
N TYR A 246 5.42 8.59 -12.28
CA TYR A 246 5.35 8.63 -10.81
C TYR A 246 3.94 8.90 -10.28
N ILE A 247 3.13 9.71 -10.98
CA ILE A 247 1.83 10.20 -10.48
C ILE A 247 0.86 9.07 -10.06
N LYS A 248 0.94 7.91 -10.73
CA LYS A 248 0.09 6.75 -10.43
C LYS A 248 0.34 6.17 -9.03
N TYR A 249 1.52 6.41 -8.46
CA TYR A 249 1.91 5.93 -7.13
C TYR A 249 1.60 6.92 -6.01
N LEU A 250 1.38 8.18 -6.34
CA LEU A 250 1.30 9.27 -5.40
C LEU A 250 -0.13 9.76 -5.21
N ARG A 251 -0.45 10.25 -4.02
CA ARG A 251 -1.75 10.89 -3.79
C ARG A 251 -1.74 12.31 -4.35
N HIS A 252 -2.58 12.57 -5.35
CA HIS A 252 -2.60 13.83 -6.10
C HIS A 252 -2.69 15.06 -5.19
N GLU A 253 -3.66 15.10 -4.27
CA GLU A 253 -3.81 16.17 -3.28
C GLU A 253 -2.51 16.51 -2.53
N THR A 254 -1.77 15.48 -2.13
CA THR A 254 -0.53 15.65 -1.37
C THR A 254 0.62 16.07 -2.25
N LEU A 255 0.71 15.53 -3.47
CA LEU A 255 1.69 15.92 -4.48
C LEU A 255 1.57 17.42 -4.80
N VAL A 256 0.37 17.88 -5.14
CA VAL A 256 0.10 19.29 -5.48
C VAL A 256 0.51 20.21 -4.34
N ARG A 257 0.04 19.95 -3.11
CA ARG A 257 0.39 20.78 -1.95
C ARG A 257 1.89 20.79 -1.64
N SER A 258 2.57 19.64 -1.82
CA SER A 258 4.01 19.55 -1.59
C SER A 258 4.78 20.37 -2.63
N LEU A 259 4.43 20.23 -3.91
CA LEU A 259 5.09 20.94 -5.00
C LEU A 259 4.82 22.45 -4.96
N ILE A 260 3.62 22.89 -4.55
CA ILE A 260 3.32 24.31 -4.30
C ILE A 260 4.26 24.87 -3.24
N LYS A 261 4.34 24.20 -2.08
CA LYS A 261 5.21 24.63 -0.98
C LYS A 261 6.68 24.74 -1.41
N GLN A 262 7.10 23.89 -2.35
CA GLN A 262 8.46 23.83 -2.86
C GLN A 262 8.69 24.69 -4.11
N GLY A 263 7.68 25.39 -4.64
CA GLY A 263 7.78 26.24 -5.83
C GLY A 263 7.85 25.50 -7.18
N ASN A 264 7.69 24.16 -7.21
CA ASN A 264 7.88 23.36 -8.44
C ASN A 264 6.58 22.97 -9.13
N PHE A 265 5.42 23.42 -8.64
CA PHE A 265 4.13 23.00 -9.20
C PHE A 265 3.92 23.50 -10.64
N ARG A 266 4.34 24.72 -10.98
CA ARG A 266 4.15 25.27 -12.34
C ARG A 266 4.86 24.42 -13.39
N GLU A 267 6.10 24.03 -13.15
CA GLU A 267 6.87 23.17 -14.04
C GLU A 267 6.25 21.76 -14.14
N PHE A 268 5.88 21.18 -13.00
CA PHE A 268 5.16 19.90 -12.98
C PHE A 268 3.86 19.96 -13.77
N TYR A 269 3.09 21.03 -13.59
CA TYR A 269 1.81 21.25 -14.26
C TYR A 269 1.99 21.37 -15.78
N TYR A 270 2.98 22.13 -16.23
CA TYR A 270 3.37 22.22 -17.63
C TYR A 270 3.75 20.86 -18.23
N ASN A 271 4.42 20.00 -17.45
CA ASN A 271 4.85 18.69 -17.92
C ASN A 271 3.73 17.64 -17.99
N ILE A 272 2.68 17.76 -17.16
CA ILE A 272 1.47 16.90 -17.27
C ILE A 272 0.42 17.45 -18.24
N PHE A 273 0.60 18.67 -18.73
CA PHE A 273 -0.36 19.29 -19.62
C PHE A 273 -0.29 18.61 -21.00
N PRO A 274 -1.43 18.23 -21.58
CA PRO A 274 -1.44 17.53 -22.87
C PRO A 274 -0.86 18.42 -23.97
N ARG A 275 -0.17 17.76 -24.91
CA ARG A 275 0.42 18.42 -26.09
C ARG A 275 -0.51 18.46 -27.29
N ASP A 276 -1.64 17.79 -27.17
CA ASP A 276 -2.70 17.72 -28.16
C ASP A 276 -3.95 18.37 -27.56
N ILE A 277 -4.51 19.31 -28.30
CA ILE A 277 -5.69 20.07 -27.88
C ILE A 277 -6.94 19.20 -27.85
N GLU A 278 -7.04 18.20 -28.73
CA GLU A 278 -8.17 17.28 -28.76
C GLU A 278 -8.27 16.47 -27.47
N VAL A 279 -7.14 16.21 -26.81
CA VAL A 279 -7.12 15.52 -25.50
C VAL A 279 -7.77 16.37 -24.42
N LEU A 280 -7.65 17.69 -24.47
CA LEU A 280 -8.34 18.59 -23.53
C LEU A 280 -9.82 18.67 -23.83
N ASP A 281 -10.17 18.87 -25.11
CA ASP A 281 -11.54 19.06 -25.55
C ASP A 281 -12.40 17.82 -25.28
N ASN A 282 -11.88 16.64 -25.62
CA ASN A 282 -12.61 15.37 -25.46
C ASN A 282 -12.69 14.89 -24.01
N ASN A 283 -11.71 15.21 -23.15
CA ASN A 283 -11.66 14.68 -21.78
C ASN A 283 -12.11 15.68 -20.71
N GLY A 284 -12.15 16.99 -20.98
CA GLY A 284 -12.56 18.03 -20.03
C GLY A 284 -11.94 17.84 -18.64
N MET A 285 -12.75 17.87 -17.57
CA MET A 285 -12.31 17.58 -16.19
C MET A 285 -11.62 16.23 -15.96
N HIS A 286 -11.79 15.24 -16.84
CA HIS A 286 -11.13 13.94 -16.71
C HIS A 286 -9.68 13.95 -17.18
N ALA A 287 -9.25 14.97 -17.93
CA ALA A 287 -7.86 15.15 -18.31
C ALA A 287 -6.95 15.16 -17.06
N THR A 288 -5.82 14.46 -17.14
CA THR A 288 -4.88 14.31 -16.00
C THR A 288 -4.53 15.66 -15.39
N CYS A 289 -4.19 16.67 -16.20
CA CYS A 289 -3.88 18.02 -15.73
C CYS A 289 -5.01 18.63 -14.88
N ASN A 290 -6.27 18.48 -15.30
CA ASN A 290 -7.43 19.04 -14.59
C ASN A 290 -7.67 18.34 -13.24
N GLN A 291 -7.40 17.03 -13.17
CA GLN A 291 -7.45 16.30 -11.89
C GLN A 291 -6.43 16.82 -10.87
N PHE A 292 -5.26 17.30 -11.31
CA PHE A 292 -4.26 17.93 -10.44
C PHE A 292 -4.64 19.37 -10.10
N LEU A 293 -5.15 20.12 -11.08
CA LEU A 293 -5.55 21.51 -10.91
C LEU A 293 -6.57 21.71 -9.79
N LYS A 294 -7.51 20.77 -9.61
CA LYS A 294 -8.52 20.77 -8.53
C LYS A 294 -7.93 20.95 -7.12
N TYR A 295 -6.69 20.53 -6.90
CA TYR A 295 -6.03 20.64 -5.59
C TYR A 295 -5.17 21.91 -5.43
N TYR A 296 -5.05 22.71 -6.48
CA TYR A 296 -4.39 24.01 -6.48
C TYR A 296 -5.30 25.10 -5.86
N PRO A 297 -4.79 26.21 -5.30
CA PRO A 297 -5.63 27.28 -4.77
C PRO A 297 -6.67 27.78 -5.78
N LYS A 298 -7.96 27.72 -5.39
CA LYS A 298 -9.11 27.96 -6.28
C LYS A 298 -8.99 29.27 -7.07
N HIS A 299 -8.51 30.34 -6.41
CA HIS A 299 -8.41 31.66 -7.00
C HIS A 299 -7.36 31.79 -8.12
N ASP A 300 -6.38 30.88 -8.15
CA ASP A 300 -5.29 30.90 -9.13
C ASP A 300 -5.43 29.79 -10.19
N GLN A 301 -6.42 28.91 -10.07
CA GLN A 301 -6.58 27.75 -10.94
C GLN A 301 -6.77 28.14 -12.41
N TYR A 302 -7.64 29.13 -12.69
CA TYR A 302 -7.83 29.62 -14.06
C TYR A 302 -6.54 30.24 -14.62
N HIS A 303 -5.86 31.05 -13.81
CA HIS A 303 -4.65 31.75 -14.24
C HIS A 303 -3.52 30.79 -14.61
N ILE A 304 -3.27 29.76 -13.80
CA ILE A 304 -2.24 28.77 -14.14
C ILE A 304 -2.63 27.94 -15.37
N PHE A 305 -3.93 27.64 -15.53
CA PHE A 305 -4.44 26.93 -16.70
C PHE A 305 -4.24 27.75 -17.99
N SER A 306 -4.70 29.01 -18.02
CA SER A 306 -4.61 29.87 -19.19
C SER A 306 -3.17 30.21 -19.57
N GLN A 307 -2.29 30.45 -18.59
CA GLN A 307 -0.85 30.63 -18.82
C GLN A 307 -0.21 29.39 -19.44
N THR A 308 -0.53 28.21 -18.90
CA THR A 308 0.04 26.94 -19.40
C THR A 308 -0.49 26.61 -20.80
N PHE A 309 -1.78 26.83 -21.04
CA PHE A 309 -2.41 26.67 -22.34
C PHE A 309 -1.72 27.54 -23.40
N SER A 310 -1.61 28.85 -23.12
CA SER A 310 -0.98 29.81 -24.04
C SER A 310 0.50 29.48 -24.30
N ALA A 311 1.21 28.97 -23.29
CA ALA A 311 2.61 28.58 -23.42
C ALA A 311 2.81 27.31 -24.26
N ILE A 312 1.81 26.43 -24.37
CA ILE A 312 1.92 25.15 -25.07
C ILE A 312 1.37 25.23 -26.49
N PHE A 313 0.21 25.86 -26.66
CA PHE A 313 -0.46 25.94 -27.97
C PHE A 313 -0.17 27.25 -28.71
N HIS A 314 0.45 28.23 -28.07
CA HIS A 314 0.71 29.56 -28.64
C HIS A 314 -0.57 30.29 -29.09
N GLU A 315 -1.71 29.96 -28.48
CA GLU A 315 -3.03 30.51 -28.77
C GLU A 315 -3.71 31.01 -27.50
N ASP A 316 -4.62 31.96 -27.67
CA ASP A 316 -5.55 32.37 -26.62
C ASP A 316 -6.59 31.25 -26.41
N ILE A 317 -6.90 30.97 -25.15
CA ILE A 317 -7.90 29.97 -24.79
C ILE A 317 -9.31 30.29 -25.32
N ARG A 318 -9.59 31.58 -25.57
CA ARG A 318 -10.85 32.04 -26.17
C ARG A 318 -11.07 31.45 -27.57
N SER A 319 -10.02 31.12 -28.30
CA SER A 319 -10.09 30.45 -29.60
C SER A 319 -10.52 28.98 -29.48
N ASN A 320 -10.39 28.39 -28.29
CA ASN A 320 -10.59 26.96 -28.03
C ASN A 320 -11.47 26.74 -26.80
N ILE A 321 -12.62 27.43 -26.78
CA ILE A 321 -13.54 27.48 -25.64
C ILE A 321 -14.12 26.10 -25.26
N GLY A 322 -14.08 25.12 -26.17
CA GLY A 322 -14.45 23.72 -25.91
C GLY A 322 -13.62 23.09 -24.79
N CYS A 323 -12.34 23.47 -24.67
CA CYS A 323 -11.43 23.00 -23.63
C CYS A 323 -11.80 23.47 -22.21
N LEU A 324 -12.64 24.50 -22.09
CA LEU A 324 -13.15 25.00 -20.82
C LEU A 324 -14.49 24.35 -20.54
N ASP A 325 -14.61 23.57 -19.48
CA ASP A 325 -15.92 23.11 -19.01
C ASP A 325 -16.59 24.15 -18.07
N ASP A 326 -17.82 23.85 -17.66
CA ASP A 326 -18.59 24.71 -16.77
C ASP A 326 -17.90 24.93 -15.41
N TYR A 327 -17.01 24.01 -14.99
CA TYR A 327 -16.26 24.16 -13.75
C TYR A 327 -15.27 25.32 -13.83
N PHE A 328 -14.63 25.55 -14.99
CA PHE A 328 -13.75 26.70 -15.15
C PHE A 328 -14.48 28.04 -14.98
N LEU A 329 -15.72 28.16 -15.46
CA LEU A 329 -16.52 29.37 -15.26
C LEU A 329 -16.81 29.65 -13.77
N GLU A 330 -16.87 28.62 -12.92
CA GLU A 330 -17.11 28.76 -11.49
C GLU A 330 -15.86 29.13 -10.66
N ILE A 331 -14.67 29.01 -11.24
CA ILE A 331 -13.40 29.27 -10.56
C ILE A 331 -12.69 30.53 -11.06
N ILE A 332 -13.13 31.12 -12.17
CA ILE A 332 -12.65 32.45 -12.62
C ILE A 332 -13.09 33.51 -11.60
N ASN A 333 -12.13 34.30 -11.12
CA ASN A 333 -12.41 35.41 -10.21
C ASN A 333 -12.66 36.73 -10.92
N ASP A 334 -12.05 36.92 -12.08
CA ASP A 334 -12.24 38.11 -12.88
C ASP A 334 -13.63 38.06 -13.53
N GLU A 335 -14.52 38.94 -13.07
CA GLU A 335 -15.90 38.99 -13.53
C GLU A 335 -16.00 39.43 -15.01
N GLU A 336 -15.06 40.23 -15.52
CA GLU A 336 -15.04 40.62 -16.93
C GLU A 336 -14.62 39.45 -17.82
N GLU A 337 -13.57 38.74 -17.42
CA GLU A 337 -13.09 37.53 -18.11
C GLU A 337 -14.16 36.43 -18.08
N LYS A 338 -14.80 36.22 -16.92
CA LYS A 338 -15.89 35.25 -16.76
C LYS A 338 -17.08 35.58 -17.66
N GLU A 339 -17.49 36.84 -17.68
CA GLU A 339 -18.57 37.31 -18.54
C GLU A 339 -18.22 37.11 -20.02
N SER A 340 -17.01 37.49 -20.44
CA SER A 340 -16.52 37.33 -21.81
C SER A 340 -16.57 35.87 -22.29
N LEU A 341 -16.03 34.94 -21.50
CA LEU A 341 -16.02 33.51 -21.83
C LEU A 341 -17.43 32.91 -21.81
N THR A 342 -18.29 33.38 -20.90
CA THR A 342 -19.70 32.98 -20.83
C THR A 342 -20.44 33.42 -22.09
N GLU A 343 -20.17 34.62 -22.62
CA GLU A 343 -20.78 35.09 -23.88
C GLU A 343 -20.45 34.18 -25.05
N ILE A 344 -19.20 33.74 -25.17
CA ILE A 344 -18.75 32.85 -26.24
C ILE A 344 -19.51 31.52 -26.13
N LYS A 345 -19.49 30.86 -24.96
CA LYS A 345 -20.21 29.60 -24.74
C LYS A 345 -21.72 29.69 -24.94
N TYR A 346 -22.32 30.79 -24.52
CA TYR A 346 -23.75 31.03 -24.70
C TYR A 346 -24.11 31.20 -26.18
N LYS A 347 -23.27 31.88 -26.97
CA LYS A 347 -23.48 32.04 -28.41
C LYS A 347 -23.33 30.72 -29.18
N GLU A 348 -22.41 29.85 -28.76
CA GLU A 348 -22.20 28.54 -29.40
C GLU A 348 -23.28 27.51 -29.05
N SER A 349 -23.72 27.46 -27.79
CA SER A 349 -24.64 26.41 -27.32
C SER A 349 -26.10 26.86 -27.20
N THR A 350 -26.35 28.17 -27.07
CA THR A 350 -27.66 28.77 -26.70
C THR A 350 -28.28 28.28 -25.39
N ASP A 351 -27.48 27.60 -24.55
CA ASP A 351 -27.93 26.96 -23.30
C ASP A 351 -28.15 27.98 -22.16
N ASP A 352 -29.34 27.92 -21.55
CA ASP A 352 -29.75 28.76 -20.43
C ASP A 352 -28.86 28.61 -19.19
N LYS A 353 -28.14 27.49 -19.04
CA LYS A 353 -27.28 27.27 -17.88
C LYS A 353 -26.17 28.33 -17.74
N TYR A 354 -25.79 28.98 -18.83
CA TYR A 354 -24.76 30.02 -18.84
C TYR A 354 -25.26 31.38 -18.37
N ILE A 355 -26.58 31.61 -18.36
CA ILE A 355 -27.16 32.91 -18.02
C ILE A 355 -26.77 33.36 -16.60
N LYS A 356 -26.59 32.41 -15.67
CA LYS A 356 -26.21 32.67 -14.28
C LYS A 356 -24.83 33.32 -14.09
N TYR A 357 -23.99 33.36 -15.13
CA TYR A 357 -22.66 33.95 -15.09
C TYR A 357 -22.58 35.35 -15.72
N PHE A 358 -23.66 35.83 -16.35
CA PHE A 358 -23.73 37.22 -16.82
C PHE A 358 -23.90 38.20 -15.68
N LYS A 359 -23.50 39.45 -15.90
CA LYS A 359 -23.93 40.55 -15.04
C LYS A 359 -25.44 40.64 -14.99
N THR A 360 -25.96 41.06 -13.83
CA THR A 360 -27.39 41.13 -13.51
C THR A 360 -28.22 41.78 -14.62
N GLU A 361 -27.77 42.90 -15.16
CA GLU A 361 -28.48 43.65 -16.22
C GLU A 361 -28.63 42.82 -17.51
N LYS A 362 -27.53 42.20 -17.96
CA LYS A 362 -27.51 41.37 -19.17
C LYS A 362 -28.31 40.09 -18.99
N CYS A 363 -28.22 39.48 -17.81
CA CYS A 363 -29.06 38.35 -17.42
C CYS A 363 -30.56 38.69 -17.52
N PHE A 364 -30.98 39.83 -16.96
CA PHE A 364 -32.39 40.25 -17.02
C PHE A 364 -32.88 40.45 -18.46
N ASN A 365 -32.08 41.08 -19.32
CA ASN A 365 -32.43 41.30 -20.72
C ASN A 365 -32.59 39.97 -21.47
N LEU A 366 -31.64 39.05 -21.33
CA LEU A 366 -31.69 37.72 -21.97
C LEU A 366 -32.90 36.90 -21.50
N VAL A 367 -33.21 36.93 -20.20
CA VAL A 367 -34.40 36.25 -19.65
C VAL A 367 -35.68 36.91 -20.18
N LYS A 368 -35.72 38.24 -20.29
CA LYS A 368 -36.87 38.96 -20.82
C LYS A 368 -37.11 38.60 -22.29
N GLU A 369 -36.06 38.62 -23.10
CA GLU A 369 -36.10 38.24 -24.53
C GLU A 369 -36.60 36.81 -24.74
N LYS A 370 -36.09 35.84 -23.96
CA LYS A 370 -36.56 34.45 -23.99
C LYS A 370 -38.00 34.28 -23.53
N ASN A 371 -38.44 35.04 -22.52
CA ASN A 371 -39.85 35.00 -22.11
C ASN A 371 -40.76 35.62 -23.20
N SER A 372 -40.35 36.71 -23.86
CA SER A 372 -41.12 37.31 -24.95
C SER A 372 -41.24 36.39 -26.18
N SER A 373 -40.25 35.56 -26.46
CA SER A 373 -40.34 34.56 -27.54
C SER A 373 -41.14 33.30 -27.13
N TYR A 374 -41.04 32.84 -25.87
CA TYR A 374 -41.80 31.68 -25.38
C TYR A 374 -43.31 31.95 -25.21
N PHE A 375 -43.71 33.19 -24.95
CA PHE A 375 -45.13 33.58 -24.88
C PHE A 375 -45.87 33.40 -26.21
N ILE A 376 -45.16 33.23 -27.32
CA ILE A 376 -45.75 33.00 -28.64
C ILE A 376 -46.02 31.51 -28.91
N CYS A 377 -45.41 30.55 -28.19
CA CYS A 377 -45.47 29.14 -28.63
C CYS A 377 -45.84 28.03 -27.63
N THR A 378 -45.83 28.15 -26.30
CA THR A 378 -46.39 27.04 -25.47
C THR A 378 -46.66 27.38 -24.01
N ARG A 379 -47.92 27.22 -23.59
CA ARG A 379 -48.41 27.45 -22.22
C ARG A 379 -48.21 26.25 -21.28
N GLN A 380 -47.32 25.30 -21.58
CA GLN A 380 -47.16 24.10 -20.75
C GLN A 380 -45.70 23.70 -20.57
N LYS A 381 -45.35 23.55 -19.28
CA LYS A 381 -44.11 22.99 -18.69
C LYS A 381 -42.92 23.96 -18.67
N ASN A 382 -42.58 24.49 -17.48
CA ASN A 382 -41.19 24.76 -17.10
C ASN A 382 -41.03 25.13 -15.61
N THR A 383 -40.85 24.11 -14.77
CA THR A 383 -40.45 24.21 -13.35
C THR A 383 -38.98 24.65 -13.19
N HIS A 384 -38.15 24.44 -14.22
CA HIS A 384 -36.71 24.74 -14.18
C HIS A 384 -36.39 26.25 -14.30
N MET A 385 -37.19 27.00 -15.09
CA MET A 385 -37.08 28.46 -15.16
C MET A 385 -37.49 29.17 -13.86
N PHE A 386 -38.31 28.53 -13.03
CA PHE A 386 -38.70 29.11 -11.74
C PHE A 386 -37.53 29.13 -10.76
N ILE A 387 -36.61 28.16 -10.83
CA ILE A 387 -35.43 28.09 -9.98
C ILE A 387 -34.39 29.15 -10.39
N SER A 388 -34.15 29.37 -11.69
CA SER A 388 -33.26 30.46 -12.14
C SER A 388 -33.84 31.84 -11.81
N LYS A 389 -35.17 32.01 -11.92
CA LYS A 389 -35.87 33.22 -11.44
C LYS A 389 -35.68 33.47 -9.95
N ILE A 390 -35.76 32.44 -9.10
CA ILE A 390 -35.55 32.56 -7.64
C ILE A 390 -34.10 32.90 -7.30
N VAL A 391 -33.12 32.36 -8.02
CA VAL A 391 -31.69 32.67 -7.81
C VAL A 391 -31.37 34.11 -8.22
N CYS A 392 -31.87 34.56 -9.37
CA CYS A 392 -31.70 35.96 -9.83
C CYS A 392 -32.40 36.96 -8.92
N LEU A 393 -33.63 36.66 -8.45
CA LEU A 393 -34.35 37.50 -7.49
C LEU A 393 -33.63 37.59 -6.13
N LYS A 394 -33.04 36.50 -5.63
CA LYS A 394 -32.25 36.52 -4.38
C LYS A 394 -30.95 37.33 -4.50
N GLN A 395 -30.30 37.33 -5.67
CA GLN A 395 -29.11 38.13 -5.91
C GLN A 395 -29.44 39.62 -6.08
N GLY A 396 -30.51 39.96 -6.81
CA GLY A 396 -31.00 41.34 -6.94
C GLY A 396 -31.45 41.97 -5.61
N LEU A 397 -32.19 41.24 -4.78
CA LEU A 397 -32.64 41.73 -3.46
C LEU A 397 -31.48 41.96 -2.46
N ARG A 398 -30.36 41.24 -2.60
CA ARG A 398 -29.15 41.47 -1.77
C ARG A 398 -28.40 42.74 -2.15
N ILE A 399 -28.46 43.16 -3.42
CA ILE A 399 -27.82 44.39 -3.90
C ILE A 399 -28.65 45.61 -3.46
N ILE A 400 -29.98 45.55 -3.63
CA ILE A 400 -30.91 46.60 -3.17
C ILE A 400 -30.85 46.78 -1.65
N GLY A 401 -30.70 45.69 -0.88
CA GLY A 401 -30.53 45.75 0.58
C GLY A 401 -29.19 46.34 1.06
N LYS A 402 -28.14 46.35 0.22
CA LYS A 402 -26.85 46.98 0.54
C LYS A 402 -26.82 48.46 0.14
N GLU A 403 -27.44 48.82 -0.98
CA GLU A 403 -27.57 50.23 -1.38
C GLU A 403 -28.49 51.01 -0.43
N HIS A 404 -29.55 50.39 0.11
CA HIS A 404 -30.37 51.02 1.14
C HIS A 404 -29.65 51.19 2.49
N LYS A 405 -28.66 50.36 2.83
CA LYS A 405 -27.86 50.55 4.06
C LYS A 405 -26.82 51.66 3.95
N HIS A 406 -26.33 51.96 2.74
CA HIS A 406 -25.42 53.10 2.53
C HIS A 406 -26.13 54.46 2.43
N ARG A 407 -27.46 54.49 2.24
CA ARG A 407 -28.26 55.73 2.26
C ARG A 407 -28.87 56.09 3.62
N ILE A 408 -28.63 55.31 4.67
CA ILE A 408 -29.11 55.59 6.04
C ILE A 408 -27.99 56.12 6.96
N PHE A 409 -26.75 56.16 6.48
CA PHE A 409 -25.64 56.83 7.17
C PHE A 409 -24.99 57.86 6.24
N TYR A 410 -25.69 58.99 6.04
CA TYR A 410 -25.13 60.32 5.87
C TYR A 410 -26.13 61.35 6.38
#